data_AF-A0A2V9C854-F1
#
_entry.id   AF-A0A2V9C854-F1
#
_cell.length_a   1.000
_cell.length_b   1.000
_cell.length_c   1.000
_cell.angle_alpha   90.00
_cell.angle_beta   90.00
_cell.angle_gamma   90.00
#
_symmetry.space_group_name_H-M   'P 1'
#
loop_
_entity.id
_entity.type
_entity.pdbx_description
1 polymer ?
#
loop_
_entity_poly.entity_id
_entity_poly.type
_entity_poly.pdbx_seq_one_letter_code
_entity_poly.pdbx_strand_id
1 'polypeptide(L)'
;MELPIDPQKLDAIADELWKHRGESLIVSGSNDLSVQVVVNALNTFLGNIGKTVDLARPSLQRGGDDAGMTELVDQMSRGEVHTLILYGVNPGYDSPCAERFLKGLEQVTLSVSFADRRDETSSRVHAICPDHHFLEAWGDAEPVQSHFSLAQPVIAPLFETRAAQESLLRWLGQEQPNYYTYLQGFWRNSIFPGQTEFTDFRLFW
;
A
#
# COMPACT_ATOMS: atom_id res chain seq x y z
N MET A 1 -14.93 31.38 -19.50
CA MET A 1 -15.00 30.47 -18.35
C MET A 1 -14.52 31.30 -17.17
N GLU A 2 -15.44 31.76 -16.31
CA GLU A 2 -15.03 32.49 -15.10
C GLU A 2 -14.26 31.52 -14.21
N LEU A 3 -13.09 31.95 -13.73
CA LEU A 3 -12.33 31.16 -12.78
C LEU A 3 -13.18 31.03 -11.50
N PRO A 4 -13.19 29.86 -10.85
CA PRO A 4 -13.96 29.63 -9.63
C PRO A 4 -13.45 30.46 -8.42
N ILE A 5 -12.39 31.25 -8.60
CA ILE A 5 -11.75 32.08 -7.58
C ILE A 5 -11.53 33.48 -8.17
N ASP A 6 -11.77 34.49 -7.33
CA ASP A 6 -11.49 35.90 -7.61
C ASP A 6 -10.01 36.11 -8.01
N PRO A 7 -9.74 36.65 -9.21
CA PRO A 7 -8.37 36.87 -9.70
C PRO A 7 -7.49 37.68 -8.73
N GLN A 8 -8.05 38.67 -8.03
CA GLN A 8 -7.26 39.51 -7.10
C GLN A 8 -6.73 38.70 -5.91
N LYS A 9 -7.49 37.69 -5.46
CA LYS A 9 -7.04 36.79 -4.39
C LYS A 9 -5.95 35.85 -4.87
N LEU A 10 -6.05 35.39 -6.12
CA LEU A 10 -5.03 34.53 -6.71
C LEU A 10 -3.70 35.28 -6.86
N ASP A 11 -3.74 36.54 -7.31
CA ASP A 11 -2.55 37.40 -7.41
C ASP A 11 -1.92 37.63 -6.03
N ALA A 12 -2.74 37.93 -5.00
CA ALA A 12 -2.24 38.12 -3.65
C ALA A 12 -1.55 36.87 -3.07
N ILE A 13 -2.13 35.68 -3.30
CA ILE A 13 -1.54 34.40 -2.88
C ILE A 13 -0.23 34.14 -3.63
N ALA A 14 -0.19 34.41 -4.95
CA ALA A 14 1.02 34.25 -5.74
C ALA A 14 2.16 35.15 -5.23
N ASP A 15 1.86 36.41 -4.90
CA ASP A 15 2.81 37.34 -4.29
C ASP A 15 3.31 36.87 -2.91
N GLU A 16 2.43 36.31 -2.09
CA GLU A 16 2.79 35.78 -0.78
C GLU A 16 3.71 34.55 -0.89
N LEU A 17 3.37 33.60 -1.76
CA LEU A 17 4.22 32.45 -2.07
C LEU A 17 5.58 32.89 -2.60
N TRP A 18 5.61 33.93 -3.44
CA TRP A 18 6.85 34.48 -3.97
C TRP A 18 7.72 35.15 -2.91
N LYS A 19 7.13 35.80 -1.90
CA LYS A 19 7.88 36.38 -0.77
C LYS A 19 8.46 35.31 0.16
N HIS A 20 7.76 34.18 0.32
CA HIS A 20 8.13 33.06 1.20
C HIS A 20 8.68 31.84 0.44
N ARG A 21 9.49 32.07 -0.60
CA ARG A 21 10.14 30.99 -1.37
C ARG A 21 11.03 30.13 -0.48
N GLY A 22 10.85 28.82 -0.55
CA GLY A 22 11.56 27.84 0.27
C GLY A 22 10.99 27.64 1.68
N GLU A 23 9.99 28.42 2.06
CA GLU A 23 9.24 28.31 3.33
C GLU A 23 7.73 28.15 3.07
N SER A 24 7.34 27.92 1.81
CA SER A 24 5.97 27.72 1.38
C SER A 24 5.74 26.30 0.89
N LEU A 25 4.49 25.94 0.63
CA LEU A 25 4.12 24.64 0.10
C LEU A 25 2.84 24.77 -0.73
N ILE A 26 2.85 24.15 -1.91
CA ILE A 26 1.64 23.99 -2.74
C ILE A 26 1.26 22.51 -2.73
N VAL A 27 -0.01 22.21 -2.46
CA VAL A 27 -0.55 20.85 -2.45
C VAL A 27 -1.83 20.78 -3.29
N SER A 28 -2.10 19.59 -3.84
CA SER A 28 -3.36 19.29 -4.52
C SER A 28 -3.78 17.86 -4.21
N GLY A 29 -5.05 17.67 -3.86
CA GLY A 29 -5.66 16.35 -3.69
C GLY A 29 -6.22 15.75 -4.98
N SER A 30 -5.95 16.34 -6.15
CA SER A 30 -6.42 15.82 -7.45
C SER A 30 -5.65 14.57 -7.87
N ASN A 31 -6.33 13.58 -8.45
CA ASN A 31 -5.69 12.40 -9.04
C ASN A 31 -5.32 12.60 -10.53
N ASP A 32 -5.34 13.84 -11.03
CA ASP A 32 -4.97 14.18 -12.40
C ASP A 32 -3.45 14.41 -12.54
N LEU A 33 -2.81 13.66 -13.44
CA LEU A 33 -1.36 13.74 -13.68
C LEU A 33 -0.91 15.15 -14.08
N SER A 34 -1.66 15.84 -14.94
CA SER A 34 -1.31 17.18 -15.42
C SER A 34 -1.30 18.18 -14.26
N VAL A 35 -2.28 18.09 -13.36
CA VAL A 35 -2.33 18.91 -12.14
C VAL A 35 -1.15 18.62 -11.23
N GLN A 36 -0.80 17.35 -11.02
CA GLN A 36 0.33 16.97 -10.16
C GLN A 36 1.67 17.45 -10.74
N VAL A 37 1.86 17.38 -12.06
CA VAL A 37 3.04 17.93 -12.74
C VAL A 37 3.17 19.44 -12.51
N VAL A 38 2.06 20.18 -12.61
CA VAL A 38 2.05 21.63 -12.35
C VAL A 38 2.40 21.94 -10.90
N VAL A 39 1.81 21.22 -9.93
CA VAL A 39 2.10 21.41 -8.49
C VAL A 39 3.59 21.17 -8.20
N ASN A 40 4.17 20.10 -8.74
CA ASN A 40 5.60 19.80 -8.57
C ASN A 40 6.48 20.87 -9.23
N ALA A 41 6.12 21.35 -10.41
CA ALA A 41 6.84 22.42 -11.09
C ALA A 41 6.80 23.74 -10.29
N LEU A 42 5.65 24.10 -9.71
CA LEU A 42 5.52 25.30 -8.89
C LEU A 42 6.33 25.19 -7.58
N ASN A 43 6.29 24.06 -6.89
CA ASN A 43 7.15 23.83 -5.71
C ASN A 43 8.64 23.88 -6.07
N THR A 44 9.01 23.38 -7.26
CA THR A 44 10.38 23.51 -7.77
C THR A 44 10.75 24.96 -8.00
N PHE A 45 9.89 25.73 -8.67
CA PHE A 45 10.09 27.15 -8.96
C PHE A 45 10.19 28.02 -7.70
N LEU A 46 9.42 27.69 -6.67
CA LEU A 46 9.46 28.36 -5.37
C LEU A 46 10.66 27.92 -4.49
N GLY A 47 11.47 26.95 -4.94
CA GLY A 47 12.63 26.46 -4.18
C GLY A 47 12.25 25.65 -2.94
N ASN A 48 11.10 24.96 -2.99
CA ASN A 48 10.54 24.20 -1.88
C ASN A 48 11.10 22.76 -1.78
N ILE A 49 11.67 22.25 -2.88
CA ILE A 49 12.29 20.91 -2.92
C ILE A 49 13.49 20.84 -1.96
N GLY A 50 13.49 19.82 -1.10
CA GLY A 50 14.49 19.63 -0.05
C GLY A 50 14.32 20.50 1.19
N LYS A 51 13.30 21.38 1.23
CA LYS A 51 12.99 22.23 2.39
C LYS A 51 11.64 21.88 2.98
N THR A 52 10.57 22.11 2.22
CA THR A 52 9.19 21.82 2.62
C THR A 52 8.61 20.62 1.86
N VAL A 53 9.23 20.23 0.73
CA VAL A 53 8.91 19.01 -0.03
C VAL A 53 10.12 18.07 0.02
N ASP A 54 9.95 16.91 0.66
CA ASP A 54 10.96 15.84 0.69
C ASP A 54 10.67 14.82 -0.41
N LEU A 55 11.53 14.76 -1.42
CA LEU A 55 11.48 13.74 -2.48
C LEU A 55 12.44 12.56 -2.23
N ALA A 56 13.35 12.70 -1.26
CA ALA A 56 14.32 11.65 -0.93
C ALA A 56 13.70 10.57 -0.03
N ARG A 57 12.62 10.91 0.70
CA ARG A 57 11.87 9.98 1.54
C ARG A 57 10.36 10.06 1.23
N PRO A 58 9.92 9.54 0.08
CA PRO A 58 8.51 9.52 -0.29
C PRO A 58 7.69 8.69 0.71
N SER A 59 6.42 9.06 0.83
CA SER A 59 5.41 8.23 1.50
C SER A 59 5.06 7.03 0.63
N LEU A 60 5.02 5.84 1.23
CA LEU A 60 4.67 4.57 0.57
C LEU A 60 3.25 4.09 0.93
N GLN A 61 2.49 4.90 1.66
CA GLN A 61 1.14 4.56 2.16
C GLN A 61 0.06 4.53 1.07
N ARG A 62 0.37 5.02 -0.14
CA ARG A 62 -0.52 5.06 -1.29
C ARG A 62 0.28 4.68 -2.53
N GLY A 63 -0.10 3.56 -3.15
CA GLY A 63 0.56 3.02 -4.35
C GLY A 63 -0.40 2.22 -5.22
N GLY A 64 -1.67 2.65 -5.27
CA GLY A 64 -2.68 2.01 -6.12
C GLY A 64 -2.38 2.20 -7.60
N ASP A 65 -2.83 1.24 -8.42
CA ASP A 65 -2.68 1.25 -9.87
C ASP A 65 -4.04 0.98 -10.54
N ASP A 66 -4.72 2.05 -10.91
CA ASP A 66 -6.04 1.97 -11.57
C ASP A 66 -5.96 1.28 -12.94
N ALA A 67 -4.84 1.45 -13.65
CA ALA A 67 -4.61 0.81 -14.94
C ALA A 67 -4.37 -0.70 -14.74
N GLY A 68 -3.54 -1.08 -13.78
CA GLY A 68 -3.31 -2.47 -13.41
C GLY A 68 -4.58 -3.18 -12.92
N MET A 69 -5.42 -2.49 -12.14
CA MET A 69 -6.72 -3.02 -11.73
C MET A 69 -7.66 -3.23 -12.92
N THR A 70 -7.70 -2.29 -13.86
CA THR A 70 -8.51 -2.43 -15.09
C THR A 70 -8.02 -3.61 -15.93
N GLU A 71 -6.70 -3.72 -16.11
CA GLU A 71 -6.09 -4.83 -16.85
C GLU A 71 -6.36 -6.18 -16.19
N LEU A 72 -6.27 -6.27 -14.85
CA LEU A 72 -6.59 -7.49 -14.11
C LEU A 72 -8.04 -7.94 -14.38
N VAL A 73 -9.01 -7.03 -14.33
CA VAL A 73 -10.43 -7.34 -14.61
C VAL A 73 -10.61 -7.83 -16.05
N ASP A 74 -9.90 -7.23 -16.99
CA ASP A 74 -9.97 -7.62 -18.40
C ASP A 74 -9.33 -8.99 -18.64
N GLN A 75 -8.18 -9.28 -18.03
CA GLN A 75 -7.54 -10.60 -18.07
C GLN A 75 -8.43 -11.69 -17.47
N MET A 76 -9.07 -11.41 -16.33
CA MET A 76 -10.04 -12.30 -15.70
C MET A 76 -11.22 -12.57 -16.63
N SER A 77 -11.77 -11.54 -17.27
CA SER A 77 -12.88 -11.68 -18.21
C SER A 77 -12.51 -12.49 -19.46
N ARG A 78 -11.23 -12.50 -19.85
CA ARG A 78 -10.69 -13.33 -20.95
C ARG A 78 -10.28 -14.75 -20.50
N GLY A 79 -10.40 -15.08 -19.22
CA GLY A 79 -9.98 -16.37 -18.67
C GLY A 79 -8.46 -16.55 -18.62
N GLU A 80 -7.68 -15.46 -18.64
CA GLU A 80 -6.21 -15.51 -18.65
C GLU A 80 -5.63 -15.64 -17.22
N VAL A 81 -6.43 -15.36 -16.20
CA VAL A 81 -6.03 -15.48 -14.80
C VAL A 81 -6.41 -16.86 -14.26
N HIS A 82 -5.41 -17.72 -14.08
CA HIS A 82 -5.62 -19.04 -13.50
C HIS A 82 -5.87 -18.97 -11.98
N THR A 83 -5.00 -18.26 -11.25
CA THR A 83 -5.05 -18.16 -9.78
C THR A 83 -5.10 -16.70 -9.36
N LEU A 84 -6.04 -16.35 -8.47
CA LEU A 84 -6.14 -15.04 -7.84
C LEU A 84 -6.09 -15.19 -6.31
N ILE A 85 -5.16 -14.47 -5.68
CA ILE A 85 -5.03 -14.42 -4.21
C ILE A 85 -5.37 -12.99 -3.78
N LEU A 86 -6.34 -12.86 -2.87
CA LEU A 86 -6.85 -11.59 -2.36
C LEU A 86 -6.44 -11.43 -0.91
N TYR A 87 -5.63 -10.40 -0.63
CA TYR A 87 -5.12 -10.13 0.71
C TYR A 87 -5.55 -8.75 1.20
N GLY A 88 -6.42 -8.72 2.23
CA GLY A 88 -6.86 -7.47 2.86
C GLY A 88 -7.65 -6.53 1.96
N VAL A 89 -8.33 -7.06 0.93
CA VAL A 89 -9.08 -6.27 -0.07
C VAL A 89 -10.48 -6.82 -0.29
N ASN A 90 -11.44 -5.92 -0.59
CA ASN A 90 -12.80 -6.27 -0.97
C ASN A 90 -13.23 -5.55 -2.28
N PRO A 91 -12.65 -5.87 -3.46
CA PRO A 91 -12.95 -5.17 -4.71
C PRO A 91 -14.42 -5.31 -5.16
N GLY A 92 -15.15 -6.32 -4.70
CA GLY A 92 -16.59 -6.46 -4.89
C GLY A 92 -17.42 -5.36 -4.22
N TYR A 93 -16.83 -4.60 -3.28
CA TYR A 93 -17.42 -3.44 -2.64
C TYR A 93 -16.65 -2.15 -2.98
N ASP A 94 -15.32 -2.17 -2.86
CA ASP A 94 -14.48 -0.97 -2.95
C ASP A 94 -14.23 -0.48 -4.38
N SER A 95 -14.35 -1.35 -5.39
CA SER A 95 -13.98 -1.02 -6.78
C SER A 95 -15.08 -0.24 -7.50
N PRO A 96 -14.75 0.82 -8.27
CA PRO A 96 -15.71 1.45 -9.17
C PRO A 96 -16.22 0.50 -10.27
N CYS A 97 -15.49 -0.60 -10.53
CA CYS A 97 -15.85 -1.65 -11.49
C CYS A 97 -16.27 -2.96 -10.79
N ALA A 98 -16.80 -2.90 -9.56
CA ALA A 98 -17.16 -4.06 -8.74
C ALA A 98 -17.93 -5.15 -9.50
N GLU A 99 -18.95 -4.79 -10.29
CA GLU A 99 -19.73 -5.77 -11.06
C GLU A 99 -18.89 -6.53 -12.09
N ARG A 100 -18.01 -5.83 -12.82
CA ARG A 100 -17.09 -6.45 -13.79
C ARG A 100 -16.07 -7.33 -13.08
N PHE A 101 -15.54 -6.87 -11.95
CA PHE A 101 -14.61 -7.65 -11.14
C PHE A 101 -15.26 -8.96 -10.68
N LEU A 102 -16.46 -8.92 -10.12
CA LEU A 102 -17.18 -10.11 -9.65
C LEU A 102 -17.51 -11.08 -10.79
N LYS A 103 -17.89 -10.58 -11.98
CA LYS A 103 -18.07 -11.43 -13.17
C LYS A 103 -16.78 -12.08 -13.64
N GLY A 104 -15.67 -11.32 -13.66
CA GLY A 104 -14.37 -11.87 -13.99
C GLY A 104 -13.91 -12.92 -12.98
N LEU A 105 -14.26 -12.76 -11.69
CA LEU A 105 -13.88 -13.68 -10.62
C LEU A 105 -14.46 -15.08 -10.84
N GLU A 106 -15.64 -15.17 -11.45
CA GLU A 106 -16.27 -16.45 -11.82
C GLU A 106 -15.49 -17.21 -12.91
N GLN A 107 -14.62 -16.54 -13.67
CA GLN A 107 -13.77 -17.16 -14.71
C GLN A 107 -12.43 -17.65 -14.16
N VAL A 108 -12.02 -17.20 -12.97
CA VAL A 108 -10.74 -17.58 -12.36
C VAL A 108 -10.81 -19.04 -11.89
N THR A 109 -9.83 -19.85 -12.24
CA THR A 109 -9.82 -21.30 -11.89
C THR A 109 -9.67 -21.54 -10.40
N LEU A 110 -8.83 -20.76 -9.72
CA LEU A 110 -8.63 -20.82 -8.29
C LEU A 110 -8.60 -19.40 -7.71
N SER A 111 -9.52 -19.09 -6.80
CA SER A 111 -9.52 -17.83 -6.07
C SER A 111 -9.48 -18.07 -4.57
N VAL A 112 -8.55 -17.40 -3.89
CA VAL A 112 -8.33 -17.53 -2.45
C VAL A 112 -8.41 -16.14 -1.82
N SER A 113 -9.17 -16.01 -0.75
CA SER A 113 -9.24 -14.77 0.04
C SER A 113 -8.71 -15.00 1.45
N PHE A 114 -7.94 -14.04 1.96
CA PHE A 114 -7.47 -13.99 3.34
C PHE A 114 -8.41 -13.20 4.28
N ALA A 115 -9.62 -12.86 3.83
CA ALA A 115 -10.58 -12.11 4.64
C ALA A 115 -10.91 -12.82 5.97
N ASP A 116 -11.04 -12.04 7.04
CA ASP A 116 -11.40 -12.50 8.39
C ASP A 116 -12.89 -12.85 8.51
N ARG A 117 -13.71 -12.42 7.55
CA ARG A 117 -15.15 -12.61 7.49
C ARG A 117 -15.60 -12.78 6.04
N ARG A 118 -16.84 -13.23 5.87
CA ARG A 118 -17.50 -13.23 4.55
C ARG A 118 -17.97 -11.82 4.23
N ASP A 119 -17.43 -11.28 3.16
CA ASP A 119 -17.76 -9.98 2.54
C ASP A 119 -18.20 -10.19 1.08
N GLU A 120 -18.45 -9.10 0.35
CA GLU A 120 -18.94 -9.10 -1.03
C GLU A 120 -18.01 -9.87 -1.98
N THR A 121 -16.69 -9.81 -1.74
CA THR A 121 -15.68 -10.50 -2.56
C THR A 121 -15.48 -11.95 -2.12
N SER A 122 -15.15 -12.16 -0.86
CA SER A 122 -14.82 -13.47 -0.28
C SER A 122 -16.00 -14.44 -0.32
N SER A 123 -17.24 -13.95 -0.37
CA SER A 123 -18.41 -14.81 -0.60
C SER A 123 -18.45 -15.44 -2.00
N ARG A 124 -17.60 -14.98 -2.93
CA ARG A 124 -17.52 -15.44 -4.33
C ARG A 124 -16.21 -16.16 -4.66
N VAL A 125 -15.28 -16.31 -3.71
CA VAL A 125 -14.02 -17.03 -3.95
C VAL A 125 -14.16 -18.54 -3.70
N HIS A 126 -13.21 -19.33 -4.19
CA HIS A 126 -13.19 -20.78 -3.99
C HIS A 126 -12.82 -21.19 -2.56
N ALA A 127 -11.89 -20.45 -1.93
CA ALA A 127 -11.47 -20.71 -0.56
C ALA A 127 -11.27 -19.41 0.23
N ILE A 128 -11.78 -19.39 1.46
CA ILE A 128 -11.47 -18.35 2.43
C ILE A 128 -10.49 -18.97 3.43
N CYS A 129 -9.31 -18.37 3.53
CA CYS A 129 -8.24 -18.76 4.44
C CYS A 129 -7.99 -17.60 5.40
N PRO A 130 -8.78 -17.45 6.49
CA PRO A 130 -8.73 -16.24 7.31
C PRO A 130 -7.32 -15.96 7.86
N ASP A 131 -6.86 -14.72 7.66
CA ASP A 131 -5.63 -14.21 8.29
C ASP A 131 -5.85 -14.00 9.79
N HIS A 132 -4.75 -13.85 10.52
CA HIS A 132 -4.75 -13.29 11.86
C HIS A 132 -5.18 -11.82 11.84
N HIS A 133 -5.76 -11.34 12.94
CA HIS A 133 -5.82 -9.91 13.16
C HIS A 133 -4.39 -9.38 13.42
N PHE A 134 -4.09 -8.12 13.08
CA PHE A 134 -2.71 -7.58 13.22
C PHE A 134 -2.16 -7.64 14.65
N LEU A 135 -3.04 -7.69 15.67
CA LEU A 135 -2.70 -7.85 17.09
C LEU A 135 -2.31 -9.29 17.47
N GLU A 136 -2.54 -10.24 16.59
CA GLU A 136 -2.30 -11.68 16.79
C GLU A 136 -1.11 -12.19 15.95
N ALA A 137 -0.49 -11.32 15.14
CA ALA A 137 0.56 -11.68 14.21
C ALA A 137 1.79 -10.79 14.32
N TRP A 138 2.94 -11.36 13.92
CA TRP A 138 4.13 -10.59 13.60
C TRP A 138 3.99 -9.94 12.23
N GLY A 139 4.59 -8.76 12.06
CA GLY A 139 4.64 -8.08 10.77
C GLY A 139 5.63 -6.92 10.80
N ASP A 140 5.78 -6.26 9.67
CA ASP A 140 6.53 -5.05 9.51
C ASP A 140 5.86 -4.10 8.51
N ALA A 141 6.25 -2.83 8.55
CA ALA A 141 5.81 -1.84 7.59
C ALA A 141 6.87 -0.76 7.38
N GLU A 142 6.93 -0.25 6.15
CA GLU A 142 7.75 0.90 5.75
C GLU A 142 6.81 2.00 5.21
N PRO A 143 6.11 2.78 6.06
CA PRO A 143 5.16 3.79 5.60
C PRO A 143 5.81 4.98 4.87
N VAL A 144 7.07 5.26 5.17
CA VAL A 144 7.90 6.27 4.50
C VAL A 144 9.24 5.61 4.20
N GLN A 145 9.83 5.89 3.04
CA GLN A 145 11.10 5.27 2.64
C GLN A 145 12.16 5.40 3.76
N SER A 146 12.78 4.27 4.09
CA SER A 146 13.76 4.09 5.17
C SER A 146 13.23 4.34 6.59
N HIS A 147 11.92 4.36 6.79
CA HIS A 147 11.28 4.44 8.11
C HIS A 147 10.49 3.15 8.37
N PHE A 148 11.10 2.24 9.13
CA PHE A 148 10.55 0.91 9.38
C PHE A 148 9.85 0.83 10.74
N SER A 149 8.86 -0.05 10.82
CA SER A 149 8.15 -0.40 12.06
C SER A 149 7.94 -1.91 12.11
N LEU A 150 7.95 -2.46 13.33
CA LEU A 150 7.64 -3.86 13.60
C LEU A 150 6.28 -3.96 14.32
N ALA A 151 5.42 -4.83 13.82
CA ALA A 151 4.19 -5.24 14.49
C ALA A 151 4.47 -6.50 15.31
N GLN A 152 4.16 -6.43 16.62
CA GLN A 152 4.30 -7.55 17.54
C GLN A 152 2.91 -8.05 17.96
N PRO A 153 2.70 -9.37 18.03
CA PRO A 153 1.46 -9.91 18.56
C PRO A 153 1.36 -9.59 20.05
N VAL A 154 0.22 -9.05 20.47
CA VAL A 154 -0.10 -8.76 21.89
C VAL A 154 -0.89 -9.90 22.53
N ILE A 155 -1.46 -10.78 21.72
CA ILE A 155 -2.21 -11.96 22.14
C ILE A 155 -1.97 -13.10 21.16
N ALA A 156 -2.16 -14.35 21.60
CA ALA A 156 -2.19 -15.49 20.69
C ALA A 156 -3.46 -15.45 19.81
N PRO A 157 -3.43 -16.04 18.60
CA PRO A 157 -4.62 -16.14 17.74
C PRO A 157 -5.82 -16.72 18.49
N LEU A 158 -6.95 -16.03 18.45
CA LEU A 158 -8.17 -16.45 19.15
C LEU A 158 -8.92 -17.59 18.43
N PHE A 159 -8.70 -17.72 17.12
CA PHE A 159 -9.33 -18.72 16.27
C PHE A 159 -8.26 -19.58 15.58
N GLU A 160 -8.69 -20.68 14.96
CA GLU A 160 -7.82 -21.53 14.13
C GLU A 160 -7.52 -20.87 12.76
N THR A 161 -6.89 -19.69 12.81
CA THR A 161 -6.43 -18.94 11.65
C THR A 161 -4.96 -19.20 11.37
N ARG A 162 -4.47 -18.73 10.23
CA ARG A 162 -3.05 -18.79 9.87
C ARG A 162 -2.66 -17.48 9.19
N ALA A 163 -1.53 -16.91 9.64
CA ALA A 163 -0.94 -15.74 8.99
C ALA A 163 -0.90 -15.90 7.46
N ALA A 164 -1.33 -14.88 6.72
CA ALA A 164 -1.32 -14.91 5.26
C ALA A 164 0.08 -15.22 4.72
N GLN A 165 1.10 -14.63 5.33
CA GLN A 165 2.51 -14.85 5.00
C GLN A 165 2.95 -16.29 5.25
N GLU A 166 2.50 -16.94 6.33
CA GLU A 166 2.79 -18.36 6.56
C GLU A 166 2.10 -19.27 5.53
N SER A 167 0.88 -18.90 5.11
CA SER A 167 0.18 -19.60 4.03
C SER A 167 0.98 -19.52 2.72
N LEU A 168 1.47 -18.31 2.37
CA LEU A 168 2.33 -18.11 1.20
C LEU A 168 3.64 -18.89 1.30
N LEU A 169 4.34 -18.85 2.44
CA LEU A 169 5.56 -19.63 2.67
C LEU A 169 5.32 -21.13 2.51
N ARG A 170 4.18 -21.64 3.00
CA ARG A 170 3.81 -23.04 2.84
C ARG A 170 3.57 -23.42 1.38
N TRP A 171 2.87 -22.56 0.63
CA TRP A 171 2.61 -22.79 -0.80
C TRP A 171 3.88 -22.65 -1.67
N LEU A 172 4.88 -21.91 -1.20
CA LEU A 172 6.23 -21.88 -1.76
C LEU A 172 7.07 -23.11 -1.41
N GLY A 173 6.53 -24.07 -0.65
CA GLY A 173 7.17 -25.35 -0.34
C GLY A 173 7.88 -25.43 1.01
N GLN A 174 7.71 -24.44 1.90
CA GLN A 174 8.21 -24.57 3.27
C GLN A 174 7.28 -25.48 4.09
N GLU A 175 7.82 -26.62 4.58
CA GLU A 175 7.01 -27.62 5.29
C GLU A 175 6.46 -27.12 6.63
N GLN A 176 7.30 -26.39 7.38
CA GLN A 176 6.98 -25.81 8.69
C GLN A 176 7.28 -24.32 8.68
N PRO A 177 6.43 -23.51 8.03
CA PRO A 177 6.64 -22.06 7.98
C PRO A 177 6.56 -21.47 9.38
N ASN A 178 7.43 -20.51 9.67
CA ASN A 178 7.39 -19.70 10.88
C ASN A 178 7.68 -18.26 10.45
N TYR A 179 6.64 -17.43 10.36
CA TYR A 179 6.80 -16.09 9.78
C TYR A 179 7.70 -15.19 10.63
N TYR A 180 7.66 -15.32 11.97
CA TYR A 180 8.57 -14.60 12.85
C TYR A 180 10.04 -14.85 12.51
N THR A 181 10.43 -16.11 12.30
CA THR A 181 11.80 -16.48 11.95
C THR A 181 12.19 -15.98 10.56
N TYR A 182 11.25 -16.05 9.61
CA TYR A 182 11.44 -15.48 8.28
C TYR A 182 11.68 -13.97 8.34
N LEU A 183 10.82 -13.25 9.07
CA LEU A 183 10.91 -11.81 9.30
C LEU A 183 12.23 -11.43 9.96
N GLN A 184 12.60 -12.12 11.05
CA GLN A 184 13.87 -11.90 11.74
C GLN A 184 15.07 -12.11 10.80
N GLY A 185 15.00 -13.12 9.93
CA GLY A 185 16.02 -13.38 8.90
C GLY A 185 16.11 -12.25 7.87
N PHE A 186 14.98 -11.76 7.38
CA PHE A 186 14.92 -10.61 6.47
C PHE A 186 15.52 -9.36 7.13
N TRP A 187 15.11 -9.04 8.35
CA TRP A 187 15.62 -7.88 9.08
C TRP A 187 17.13 -7.97 9.35
N ARG A 188 17.64 -9.16 9.66
CA ARG A 188 19.09 -9.39 9.84
C ARG A 188 19.90 -9.13 8.58
N ASN A 189 19.37 -9.55 7.42
CA ASN A 189 20.11 -9.54 6.17
C ASN A 189 19.92 -8.24 5.37
N SER A 190 18.77 -7.59 5.50
CA SER A 190 18.37 -6.45 4.66
C SER A 190 18.34 -5.12 5.41
N ILE A 191 17.90 -5.11 6.67
CA ILE A 191 17.67 -3.87 7.43
C ILE A 191 18.85 -3.55 8.36
N PHE A 192 19.30 -4.55 9.13
CA PHE A 192 20.39 -4.39 10.09
C PHE A 192 21.72 -3.89 9.49
N PRO A 193 22.13 -4.28 8.27
CA PRO A 193 23.35 -3.74 7.66
C PRO A 193 23.24 -2.25 7.28
N GLY A 194 22.02 -1.71 7.18
CA GLY A 194 21.77 -0.32 6.78
C GLY A 194 21.79 0.69 7.94
N GLN A 195 21.89 0.22 9.19
CA GLN A 195 21.95 1.08 10.37
C GLN A 195 23.36 1.14 10.98
N THR A 196 23.64 2.18 11.76
CA THR A 196 24.96 2.41 12.39
C THR A 196 24.93 2.50 13.92
N GLU A 197 23.77 2.29 14.53
CA GLU A 197 23.53 2.45 15.98
C GLU A 197 23.89 1.19 16.77
N PHE A 198 23.56 0.01 16.23
CA PHE A 198 23.74 -1.28 16.87
C PHE A 198 24.84 -2.09 16.19
N THR A 199 25.75 -2.65 16.99
CA THR A 199 26.83 -3.52 16.50
C THR A 199 26.48 -5.01 16.52
N ASP A 200 25.41 -5.38 17.23
CA ASP A 200 24.94 -6.75 17.38
C ASP A 200 23.45 -6.85 17.04
N PHE A 201 23.08 -7.86 16.24
CA PHE A 201 21.70 -8.01 15.77
C PHE A 201 20.72 -8.32 16.90
N ARG A 202 21.15 -8.97 17.99
CA ARG A 202 20.26 -9.29 19.12
C ARG A 202 19.96 -8.07 19.98
N LEU A 203 20.79 -7.03 19.93
CA LEU A 203 20.49 -5.75 20.58
C LEU A 203 19.58 -4.88 19.72
N PHE A 204 19.67 -5.04 18.40
CA PHE A 204 18.81 -4.36 17.44
C PHE A 204 17.39 -4.94 17.39
N TRP A 205 17.27 -6.28 17.48
CA TRP A 205 16.01 -7.03 17.41
C TRP A 205 15.32 -7.12 18.76
#